data_AF-A0A1H4SCV8-F1
#
_entry.id   AF-A0A1H4SCV8-F1
#
_cell.length_a   1.000
_cell.length_b   1.000
_cell.length_c   1.000
_cell.angle_alpha   90.00
_cell.angle_beta   90.00
_cell.angle_gamma   90.00
#
_symmetry.space_group_name_H-M   'P 1'
#
loop_
_entity.id
_entity.type
_entity.pdbx_description
1 polymer ?
#
loop_
_entity_poly.entity_id
_entity_poly.type
_entity_poly.pdbx_seq_one_letter_code
_entity_poly.pdbx_strand_id
1 'polypeptide(L)'
;MILDLNCEIKYKEVFLSEEESDTIYKELSEIKEFTKPFSMILFNGERYQENYGKHMFMDIELFKENKLPSEIWGPSKPWTERLLVIKDRIEEETGHQFQVCVCIYYPDGNSGVDYHSDQVAFGDTSHIVSISLGEERVFHLREKLTQKVHEVVLKKGSLLLMGEHCQERYEHALPLDLNYKQPRINLTFRKFGFD
;
A
#
# COMPACT_ATOMS: atom_id res chain seq x y z
N MET A 1 -2.92 -9.67 15.96
CA MET A 1 -1.65 -9.72 16.72
C MET A 1 -1.20 -8.29 16.98
N ILE A 2 -0.86 -7.96 18.23
CA ILE A 2 -0.12 -6.73 18.54
C ILE A 2 1.36 -7.13 18.48
N LEU A 3 2.13 -6.49 17.61
CA LEU A 3 3.58 -6.67 17.60
C LEU A 3 4.13 -5.81 18.73
N ASP A 4 5.00 -6.39 19.57
CA ASP A 4 5.65 -5.68 20.68
C ASP A 4 6.74 -4.74 20.13
N LEU A 5 6.30 -3.66 19.50
CA LEU A 5 7.11 -2.60 18.90
C LEU A 5 6.93 -1.31 19.69
N ASN A 6 7.90 -0.41 19.60
CA ASN A 6 7.79 0.91 20.22
C ASN A 6 7.01 1.91 19.33
N CYS A 7 5.97 1.45 18.64
CA CYS A 7 5.06 2.24 17.82
C CYS A 7 3.65 1.63 17.83
N GLU A 8 2.64 2.35 17.35
CA GLU A 8 1.31 1.77 17.20
C GLU A 8 1.26 0.90 15.94
N ILE A 9 1.11 -0.41 16.13
CA ILE A 9 0.95 -1.35 15.01
C ILE A 9 -0.12 -2.38 15.33
N LYS A 10 -1.02 -2.64 14.37
CA LYS A 10 -2.08 -3.65 14.51
C LYS A 10 -2.11 -4.52 13.27
N TYR A 11 -2.04 -5.84 13.47
CA TYR A 11 -2.15 -6.81 12.38
C TYR A 11 -3.37 -7.70 12.57
N LYS A 12 -4.23 -7.76 11.54
CA LYS A 12 -5.35 -8.69 11.42
C LYS A 12 -5.08 -9.63 10.26
N GLU A 13 -4.83 -10.89 10.58
CA GLU A 13 -4.57 -11.93 9.59
C GLU A 13 -5.75 -12.15 8.65
N VAL A 14 -6.97 -12.10 9.19
CA VAL A 14 -8.22 -12.22 8.43
C VAL A 14 -9.01 -10.93 8.61
N PHE A 15 -8.87 -10.01 7.66
CA PHE A 15 -9.72 -8.82 7.58
C PHE A 15 -10.78 -8.98 6.49
N LEU A 16 -10.33 -9.38 5.29
CA LEU A 16 -11.20 -9.83 4.21
C LEU A 16 -11.39 -11.34 4.29
N SER A 17 -12.58 -11.82 3.95
CA SER A 17 -12.78 -13.24 3.63
C SER A 17 -11.99 -13.61 2.37
N GLU A 18 -11.76 -14.90 2.16
CA GLU A 18 -11.06 -15.38 0.98
C GLU A 18 -11.77 -14.99 -0.33
N GLU A 19 -13.11 -15.10 -0.34
CA GLU A 19 -13.95 -14.72 -1.49
C GLU A 19 -13.87 -13.23 -1.81
N GLU A 20 -13.93 -12.36 -0.79
CA GLU A 20 -13.74 -10.91 -0.96
C GLU A 20 -12.36 -10.62 -1.53
N SER A 21 -11.31 -11.19 -0.92
CA SER A 21 -9.92 -11.00 -1.34
C SER A 21 -9.71 -11.42 -2.80
N ASP A 22 -10.23 -12.57 -3.23
CA ASP A 22 -10.09 -13.05 -4.61
C ASP A 22 -10.87 -12.21 -5.61
N THR A 23 -12.06 -11.75 -5.22
CA THR A 23 -12.89 -10.89 -6.06
C THR A 23 -12.20 -9.55 -6.32
N ILE A 24 -11.67 -8.91 -5.28
CA ILE A 24 -10.95 -7.64 -5.41
C ILE A 24 -9.66 -7.84 -6.21
N TYR A 25 -8.91 -8.90 -5.90
CA TYR A 25 -7.68 -9.23 -6.63
C TYR A 25 -7.94 -9.35 -8.14
N LYS A 26 -8.99 -10.08 -8.53
CA LYS A 26 -9.39 -10.25 -9.93
C LYS A 26 -9.77 -8.91 -10.57
N GLU A 27 -10.65 -8.14 -9.93
CA GLU A 27 -11.10 -6.84 -10.42
C GLU A 27 -9.92 -5.89 -10.70
N LEU A 28 -8.96 -5.81 -9.78
CA LEU A 28 -7.79 -4.96 -9.94
C LEU A 28 -6.80 -5.49 -10.99
N SER A 29 -6.61 -6.81 -11.06
CA SER A 29 -5.70 -7.44 -12.03
C SER A 29 -6.16 -7.27 -13.48
N GLU A 30 -7.45 -7.01 -13.72
CA GLU A 30 -8.00 -6.72 -15.04
C GLU A 30 -7.64 -5.31 -15.55
N ILE A 31 -7.14 -4.42 -14.68
CA ILE A 31 -6.66 -3.08 -15.05
C ILE A 31 -5.31 -3.22 -15.76
N LYS A 32 -5.33 -3.29 -17.10
CA LYS A 32 -4.13 -3.55 -17.94
C LYS A 32 -2.93 -2.62 -17.69
N GLU A 33 -3.15 -1.35 -17.38
CA GLU A 33 -2.04 -0.43 -17.08
C GLU A 33 -1.46 -0.65 -15.69
N PHE A 34 -2.25 -1.17 -14.75
CA PHE A 34 -1.80 -1.46 -13.39
C PHE A 34 -0.92 -2.71 -13.33
N THR A 35 -1.11 -3.69 -14.22
CA THR A 35 -0.29 -4.92 -14.23
C THR A 35 0.99 -4.81 -15.07
N LYS A 36 1.29 -3.61 -15.59
CA LYS A 36 2.54 -3.31 -16.30
C LYS A 36 3.54 -2.60 -15.39
N PRO A 37 4.85 -2.74 -15.65
CA PRO A 37 5.90 -1.92 -15.05
C PRO A 37 5.57 -0.43 -15.06
N PHE A 38 5.54 0.20 -13.90
CA PHE A 38 5.37 1.66 -13.79
C PHE A 38 6.59 2.36 -14.38
N SER A 39 6.35 3.42 -15.15
CA SER A 39 7.43 4.27 -15.66
C SER A 39 7.00 5.72 -15.79
N MET A 40 7.94 6.64 -15.62
CA MET A 40 7.74 8.07 -15.80
C MET A 40 9.00 8.74 -16.34
N ILE A 41 8.86 9.94 -16.90
CA ILE A 41 9.98 10.78 -17.30
C ILE A 41 10.22 11.81 -16.21
N LEU A 42 11.43 11.83 -15.68
CA LEU A 42 11.87 12.78 -14.66
C LEU A 42 12.10 14.16 -15.29
N PHE A 43 12.15 15.21 -14.47
CA PHE A 43 12.36 16.59 -14.95
C PHE A 43 13.68 16.78 -15.73
N ASN A 44 14.69 15.95 -15.45
CA ASN A 44 15.97 15.96 -16.16
C ASN A 44 15.93 15.19 -17.51
N GLY A 45 14.77 14.64 -17.89
CA GLY A 45 14.58 13.85 -19.10
C GLY A 45 14.93 12.36 -18.97
N GLU A 46 15.41 11.92 -17.80
CA GLU A 46 15.71 10.50 -17.56
C GLU A 46 14.42 9.69 -17.39
N ARG A 47 14.45 8.45 -17.87
CA ARG A 47 13.35 7.50 -17.68
C ARG A 47 13.55 6.75 -16.37
N TYR A 48 12.58 6.89 -15.47
CA TYR A 48 12.45 6.06 -14.28
C TYR A 48 11.49 4.90 -14.59
N GLN A 49 11.85 3.69 -14.19
CA GLN A 49 11.02 2.50 -14.37
C GLN A 49 11.18 1.55 -13.19
N GLU A 50 10.06 1.02 -12.74
CA GLU A 50 9.97 0.00 -11.70
C GLU A 50 9.62 -1.36 -12.29
N ASN A 51 9.87 -2.43 -11.54
CA ASN A 51 9.49 -3.79 -11.92
C ASN A 51 8.11 -4.21 -11.40
N TYR A 52 7.44 -3.34 -10.65
CA TYR A 52 6.06 -3.46 -10.22
C TYR A 52 5.16 -2.48 -10.97
N GLY A 53 3.87 -2.75 -10.95
CA GLY A 53 2.86 -1.83 -11.43
C GLY A 53 2.30 -0.93 -10.32
N LYS A 54 1.82 0.25 -10.69
CA LYS A 54 1.30 1.26 -9.76
C LYS A 54 -0.02 1.84 -10.26
N HIS A 55 -0.98 2.00 -9.36
CA HIS A 55 -2.22 2.72 -9.61
C HIS A 55 -2.67 3.44 -8.34
N MET A 56 -3.57 4.40 -8.46
CA MET A 56 -4.17 5.07 -7.30
C MET A 56 -5.69 5.11 -7.40
N PHE A 57 -6.35 4.99 -6.26
CA PHE A 57 -7.76 5.29 -6.10
C PHE A 57 -7.90 6.46 -5.14
N MET A 58 -8.87 7.34 -5.37
CA MET A 58 -9.08 8.50 -4.50
C MET A 58 -10.53 8.97 -4.52
N ASP A 59 -10.87 9.81 -3.56
CA ASP A 59 -12.17 10.47 -3.50
C ASP A 59 -12.46 11.22 -4.79
N ILE A 60 -13.73 11.19 -5.21
CA ILE A 60 -14.17 11.73 -6.50
C ILE A 60 -13.86 13.22 -6.64
N GLU A 61 -13.93 13.99 -5.55
CA GLU A 61 -13.63 15.43 -5.56
C GLU A 61 -12.12 15.68 -5.71
N LEU A 62 -11.25 14.89 -5.05
CA LEU A 62 -9.80 14.96 -5.26
C LEU A 62 -9.42 14.66 -6.71
N PHE A 63 -10.10 13.68 -7.31
CA PHE A 63 -9.91 13.32 -8.72
C PHE A 63 -10.36 14.44 -9.66
N LYS A 64 -11.57 14.99 -9.48
CA LYS A 64 -12.12 16.08 -10.31
C LYS A 64 -11.28 17.35 -10.22
N GLU A 65 -10.79 17.68 -9.04
CA GLU A 65 -9.94 18.85 -8.80
C GLU A 65 -8.47 18.62 -9.18
N ASN A 66 -8.12 17.43 -9.68
CA ASN A 66 -6.77 17.04 -10.07
C ASN A 66 -5.73 17.31 -8.96
N LYS A 67 -6.08 17.01 -7.69
CA LYS A 67 -5.19 17.24 -6.53
C LYS A 67 -3.93 16.40 -6.55
N LEU A 68 -3.99 15.24 -7.19
CA LEU A 68 -2.88 14.32 -7.38
C LEU A 68 -2.72 14.03 -8.88
N PRO A 69 -2.06 14.92 -9.63
CA PRO A 69 -1.88 14.77 -11.08
C PRO A 69 -1.15 13.49 -11.45
N SER A 70 -1.65 12.82 -12.50
CA SER A 70 -1.17 11.49 -12.89
C SER A 70 0.28 11.48 -13.38
N GLU A 71 0.78 12.62 -13.87
CA GLU A 71 2.14 12.82 -14.34
C GLU A 71 3.16 12.78 -13.19
N ILE A 72 2.71 13.08 -11.97
CA ILE A 72 3.53 13.11 -10.77
C ILE A 72 3.31 11.83 -9.95
N TRP A 73 2.05 11.45 -9.75
CA TRP A 73 1.68 10.40 -8.80
C TRP A 73 1.45 9.03 -9.44
N GLY A 74 1.29 8.98 -10.76
CA GLY A 74 0.92 7.80 -11.52
C GLY A 74 -0.58 7.75 -11.86
N PRO A 75 -1.01 6.76 -12.64
CA PRO A 75 -2.39 6.66 -13.09
C PRO A 75 -3.34 6.50 -11.92
N SER A 76 -4.47 7.21 -11.97
CA SER A 76 -5.44 7.27 -10.90
C SER A 76 -6.87 7.16 -11.40
N LYS A 77 -7.78 6.75 -10.51
CA LYS A 77 -9.23 6.72 -10.74
C LYS A 77 -9.98 7.08 -9.45
N PRO A 78 -11.26 7.47 -9.54
CA PRO A 78 -12.15 7.41 -8.40
C PRO A 78 -12.26 5.98 -7.86
N TRP A 79 -12.60 5.85 -6.58
CA TRP A 79 -12.88 4.55 -5.97
C TRP A 79 -13.90 3.71 -6.76
N THR A 80 -13.70 2.39 -6.80
CA THR A 80 -14.77 1.47 -7.19
C THR A 80 -15.72 1.24 -6.01
N GLU A 81 -16.96 0.81 -6.27
CA GLU A 81 -17.94 0.53 -5.21
C GLU A 81 -17.38 -0.44 -4.15
N ARG A 82 -16.60 -1.43 -4.60
CA ARG A 82 -15.99 -2.42 -3.71
C ARG A 82 -14.89 -1.84 -2.83
N LEU A 83 -14.03 -1.00 -3.40
CA LEU A 83 -12.98 -0.33 -2.64
C LEU A 83 -13.56 0.69 -1.66
N LEU A 84 -14.69 1.32 -1.98
CA LEU A 84 -15.43 2.18 -1.03
C LEU A 84 -15.90 1.39 0.20
N VAL A 85 -16.52 0.22 -0.01
CA VAL A 85 -16.95 -0.64 1.12
C VAL A 85 -15.78 -1.03 2.03
N ILE A 86 -14.62 -1.35 1.44
CA ILE A 86 -13.42 -1.68 2.20
C ILE A 86 -12.90 -0.46 2.95
N LYS A 87 -12.82 0.70 2.28
CA LYS A 87 -12.44 1.97 2.89
C LYS A 87 -13.33 2.26 4.09
N ASP A 88 -14.65 2.26 3.92
CA ASP A 88 -15.61 2.58 4.98
C ASP A 88 -15.45 1.64 6.18
N ARG A 89 -15.23 0.33 5.93
CA ARG A 89 -14.95 -0.64 6.99
C ARG A 89 -13.62 -0.37 7.71
N ILE A 90 -12.57 0.02 6.99
CA ILE A 90 -11.30 0.44 7.58
C ILE A 90 -11.51 1.68 8.45
N GLU A 91 -12.25 2.67 7.96
CA GLU A 91 -12.51 3.92 8.68
C GLU A 91 -13.34 3.68 9.95
N GLU A 92 -14.33 2.79 9.91
CA GLU A 92 -15.12 2.38 11.08
C GLU A 92 -14.25 1.69 12.14
N GLU A 93 -13.39 0.75 11.73
CA GLU A 93 -12.55 0.00 12.67
C GLU A 93 -11.41 0.82 13.26
N THR A 94 -10.89 1.80 12.51
CA THR A 94 -9.72 2.58 12.92
C THR A 94 -10.10 3.93 13.54
N GLY A 95 -11.26 4.49 13.20
CA GLY A 95 -11.64 5.85 13.58
C GLY A 95 -10.93 6.96 12.79
N HIS A 96 -10.20 6.61 11.73
CA HIS A 96 -9.47 7.54 10.87
C HIS A 96 -10.04 7.53 9.46
N GLN A 97 -9.83 8.62 8.71
CA GLN A 97 -10.31 8.75 7.33
C GLN A 97 -9.17 8.58 6.31
N PHE A 98 -9.50 8.01 5.14
CA PHE A 98 -8.54 7.72 4.08
C PHE A 98 -9.10 8.08 2.70
N GLN A 99 -8.68 9.23 2.17
CA GLN A 99 -9.18 9.73 0.88
C GLN A 99 -8.41 9.20 -0.33
N VAL A 100 -7.28 8.51 -0.11
CA VAL A 100 -6.40 8.01 -1.16
C VAL A 100 -5.94 6.59 -0.85
N CYS A 101 -5.89 5.72 -1.86
CA CYS A 101 -5.22 4.43 -1.82
C CYS A 101 -4.16 4.32 -2.91
N VAL A 102 -2.92 4.03 -2.51
CA VAL A 102 -1.82 3.69 -3.41
C VAL A 102 -1.80 2.18 -3.60
N CYS A 103 -1.97 1.73 -4.83
CA CYS A 103 -1.97 0.31 -5.21
C CYS A 103 -0.66 -0.06 -5.88
N ILE A 104 -0.03 -1.14 -5.41
CA ILE A 104 1.18 -1.70 -6.02
C ILE A 104 0.93 -3.15 -6.41
N TYR A 105 1.22 -3.49 -7.66
CA TYR A 105 1.15 -4.85 -8.22
C TYR A 105 2.56 -5.40 -8.35
N TYR A 106 2.90 -6.39 -7.53
CA TYR A 106 4.17 -7.11 -7.56
C TYR A 106 3.97 -8.38 -8.40
N PRO A 107 4.54 -8.50 -9.61
CA PRO A 107 4.30 -9.66 -10.48
C PRO A 107 4.82 -10.97 -9.88
N ASP A 108 5.98 -10.90 -9.20
CA ASP A 108 6.67 -12.03 -8.59
C ASP A 108 7.74 -11.53 -7.59
N GLY A 109 8.55 -12.46 -7.09
CA GLY A 109 9.63 -12.24 -6.13
C GLY A 109 10.78 -11.35 -6.60
N ASN A 110 10.85 -11.05 -7.89
CA ASN A 110 11.81 -10.13 -8.46
C ASN A 110 11.37 -8.66 -8.31
N SER A 111 10.19 -8.41 -7.75
CA SER A 111 9.66 -7.09 -7.43
C SER A 111 9.43 -6.93 -5.92
N GLY A 112 9.72 -5.74 -5.41
CA GLY A 112 9.68 -5.43 -3.99
C GLY A 112 10.00 -3.96 -3.76
N VAL A 113 10.11 -3.58 -2.49
CA VAL A 113 10.49 -2.23 -2.08
C VAL A 113 11.51 -2.33 -0.95
N ASP A 114 12.62 -1.60 -1.09
CA ASP A 114 13.68 -1.57 -0.07
C ASP A 114 13.22 -0.81 1.18
N TYR A 115 14.02 -0.85 2.23
CA TYR A 115 13.74 -0.19 3.49
C TYR A 115 13.48 1.31 3.29
N HIS A 116 12.29 1.75 3.70
CA HIS A 116 11.89 3.16 3.69
C HIS A 116 10.88 3.45 4.79
N SER A 117 10.68 4.73 5.10
CA SER A 117 9.48 5.20 5.80
C SER A 117 8.62 5.98 4.82
N ASP A 118 7.30 5.85 4.95
CA ASP A 118 6.35 6.58 4.12
C ASP A 118 6.58 8.08 4.28
N GLN A 119 6.74 8.78 3.16
CA GLN A 119 6.92 10.23 3.13
C GLN A 119 5.59 10.95 3.31
N VAL A 120 5.62 12.13 3.92
CA VAL A 120 4.49 13.07 4.07
C VAL A 120 4.11 13.75 2.73
N ALA A 121 3.87 12.94 1.71
CA ALA A 121 3.93 13.37 0.31
C ALA A 121 2.67 14.17 -0.12
N PHE A 122 1.49 13.73 0.32
CA PHE A 122 0.20 14.37 0.04
C PHE A 122 -0.75 14.37 1.25
N GLY A 123 -0.24 13.96 2.40
CA GLY A 123 -0.95 13.94 3.66
C GLY A 123 -0.06 13.41 4.76
N ASP A 124 -0.54 13.48 6.00
CA ASP A 124 0.19 12.95 7.14
C ASP A 124 0.39 11.43 7.05
N THR A 125 1.28 10.92 7.90
CA THR A 125 1.63 9.49 7.94
C THR A 125 1.38 8.90 9.33
N SER A 126 0.52 9.56 10.11
CA SER A 126 0.16 9.14 11.46
C SER A 126 -0.51 7.78 11.44
N HIS A 127 -1.36 7.53 10.45
CA HIS A 127 -2.10 6.29 10.30
C HIS A 127 -2.11 5.88 8.83
N ILE A 128 -1.54 4.71 8.56
CA ILE A 128 -1.50 4.10 7.22
C ILE A 128 -2.00 2.67 7.34
N VAL A 129 -2.96 2.30 6.50
CA VAL A 129 -3.52 0.94 6.47
C VAL A 129 -3.11 0.25 5.19
N SER A 130 -2.53 -0.93 5.30
CA SER A 130 -2.18 -1.81 4.18
C SER A 130 -3.10 -3.03 4.16
N ILE A 131 -3.69 -3.32 2.99
CA ILE A 131 -4.35 -4.60 2.69
C ILE A 131 -3.50 -5.37 1.69
N SER A 132 -3.30 -6.66 1.95
CA SER A 132 -2.55 -7.56 1.06
C SER A 132 -3.46 -8.55 0.36
N LEU A 133 -3.32 -8.69 -0.95
CA LEU A 133 -4.08 -9.60 -1.81
C LEU A 133 -3.12 -10.46 -2.64
N GLY A 134 -3.52 -11.70 -2.97
CA GLY A 134 -2.68 -12.61 -3.75
C GLY A 134 -1.62 -13.30 -2.89
N GLU A 135 -0.41 -13.47 -3.44
CA GLU A 135 0.69 -14.19 -2.77
C GLU A 135 1.10 -13.56 -1.43
N GLU A 136 1.21 -14.39 -0.40
CA GLU A 136 1.68 -13.96 0.92
C GLU A 136 3.18 -13.69 0.91
N ARG A 137 3.61 -12.62 1.57
CA ARG A 137 5.03 -12.24 1.62
C ARG A 137 5.47 -11.78 3.00
N VAL A 138 6.73 -12.01 3.30
CA VAL A 138 7.38 -11.50 4.51
C VAL A 138 7.62 -10.00 4.34
N PHE A 139 7.10 -9.24 5.28
CA PHE A 139 7.29 -7.80 5.39
C PHE A 139 8.23 -7.51 6.56
N HIS A 140 9.23 -6.67 6.31
CA HIS A 140 10.24 -6.32 7.30
C HIS A 140 9.91 -4.97 7.91
N LEU A 141 10.06 -4.86 9.23
CA LEU A 141 10.02 -3.63 10.02
C LEU A 141 11.37 -3.50 10.74
N ARG A 142 12.20 -2.56 10.29
CA ARG A 142 13.52 -2.29 10.86
C ARG A 142 13.46 -1.05 11.75
N GLU A 143 13.75 -1.21 13.03
CA GLU A 143 13.88 -0.07 13.94
C GLU A 143 15.11 0.76 13.55
N LYS A 144 14.93 2.06 13.28
CA LYS A 144 16.00 2.92 12.76
C LYS A 144 17.17 3.05 13.73
N LEU A 145 16.91 3.11 15.03
CA LEU A 145 17.95 3.32 16.04
C LEU A 145 18.80 2.06 16.28
N THR A 146 18.14 0.91 16.43
CA THR A 146 18.81 -0.35 16.81
C THR A 146 19.17 -1.22 15.61
N GLN A 147 18.59 -0.92 14.44
CA GLN A 147 18.64 -1.74 13.22
C GLN A 147 18.03 -3.15 13.40
N LYS A 148 17.30 -3.39 14.50
CA LYS A 148 16.60 -4.65 14.74
C LYS A 148 15.47 -4.81 13.73
N VAL A 149 15.42 -5.97 13.09
CA VAL A 149 14.38 -6.34 12.11
C VAL A 149 13.34 -7.22 12.77
N HIS A 150 12.08 -6.86 12.54
CA HIS A 150 10.89 -7.63 12.88
C HIS A 150 10.22 -8.07 11.58
N GLU A 151 9.76 -9.31 11.53
CA GLU A 151 9.16 -9.90 10.33
C GLU A 151 7.68 -10.19 10.57
N VAL A 152 6.86 -9.91 9.55
CA VAL A 152 5.43 -10.20 9.55
C VAL A 152 5.08 -10.85 8.21
N VAL A 153 4.49 -12.05 8.23
CA VAL A 153 3.92 -12.63 7.01
C VAL A 153 2.59 -11.94 6.74
N LEU A 154 2.54 -11.13 5.68
CA LEU A 154 1.31 -10.49 5.22
C LEU A 154 0.48 -11.49 4.44
N LYS A 155 -0.59 -11.98 5.08
CA LYS A 155 -1.46 -13.01 4.51
C LYS A 155 -2.41 -12.44 3.47
N LYS A 156 -2.95 -13.32 2.64
CA LYS A 156 -4.02 -12.98 1.70
C LYS A 156 -5.24 -12.47 2.47
N GLY A 157 -5.73 -11.28 2.10
CA GLY A 157 -6.85 -10.61 2.77
C GLY A 157 -6.51 -9.98 4.13
N SER A 158 -5.24 -9.93 4.51
CA SER A 158 -4.81 -9.37 5.79
C SER A 158 -4.79 -7.84 5.79
N LEU A 159 -4.94 -7.26 6.98
CA LEU A 159 -4.81 -5.83 7.27
C LEU A 159 -3.62 -5.58 8.20
N LEU A 160 -2.77 -4.63 7.83
CA LEU A 160 -1.74 -4.05 8.69
C LEU A 160 -1.98 -2.54 8.86
N LEU A 161 -2.25 -2.09 10.08
CA LEU A 161 -2.24 -0.68 10.45
C LEU A 161 -0.84 -0.32 10.97
N MET A 162 -0.20 0.64 10.34
CA MET A 162 0.97 1.37 10.83
C MET A 162 0.49 2.73 11.35
N GLY A 163 0.35 2.85 12.67
CA GLY A 163 -0.11 4.04 13.37
C GLY A 163 1.02 4.93 13.88
N GLU A 164 0.73 5.68 14.95
CA GLU A 164 1.63 6.65 15.57
C GLU A 164 3.06 6.11 15.77
N HIS A 165 4.04 6.97 15.48
CA HIS A 165 5.48 6.70 15.55
C HIS A 165 6.03 5.62 14.60
N CYS A 166 5.21 4.92 13.81
CA CYS A 166 5.73 3.90 12.87
C CYS A 166 6.71 4.51 11.88
N GLN A 167 6.29 5.54 11.14
CA GLN A 167 7.14 6.15 10.11
C GLN A 167 8.32 6.95 10.70
N GLU A 168 8.21 7.38 11.96
CA GLU A 168 9.30 8.06 12.67
C GLU A 168 10.39 7.07 13.07
N ARG A 169 10.02 5.95 13.70
CA ARG A 169 10.95 5.03 14.39
C ARG A 169 11.35 3.82 13.55
N TYR A 170 10.56 3.46 12.55
CA TYR A 170 10.78 2.26 11.73
C TYR A 170 10.90 2.61 10.24
N GLU A 171 11.75 1.86 9.57
CA GLU A 171 11.70 1.64 8.13
C GLU A 171 11.03 0.30 7.86
N HIS A 172 10.46 0.14 6.68
CA HIS A 172 9.86 -1.10 6.27
C HIS A 172 10.18 -1.45 4.83
N ALA A 173 10.16 -2.75 4.55
CA ALA A 173 10.51 -3.30 3.25
C ALA A 173 9.61 -4.48 2.89
N LEU A 174 9.44 -4.68 1.60
CA LEU A 174 8.98 -5.94 1.01
C LEU A 174 10.18 -6.49 0.21
N PRO A 175 11.06 -7.29 0.84
CA PRO A 175 12.30 -7.72 0.21
C PRO A 175 12.07 -8.54 -1.06
N LEU A 176 13.06 -8.51 -1.95
CA LEU A 176 13.13 -9.42 -3.09
C LEU A 176 13.39 -10.83 -2.57
N ASP A 177 12.60 -11.80 -3.05
CA ASP A 177 12.84 -13.21 -2.80
C ASP A 177 12.32 -14.01 -3.99
N LEU A 178 13.25 -14.58 -4.76
CA LEU A 178 12.94 -15.32 -5.97
C LEU A 178 12.13 -16.61 -5.73
N ASN A 179 11.89 -17.03 -4.48
CA ASN A 179 10.99 -18.13 -4.17
C ASN A 179 9.51 -17.78 -4.43
N TYR A 180 9.18 -16.49 -4.39
CA TYR A 180 7.86 -15.97 -4.70
C TYR A 180 7.63 -15.96 -6.22
N LYS A 181 6.62 -16.70 -6.68
CA LYS A 181 6.33 -16.94 -8.11
C LYS A 181 4.96 -16.46 -8.54
N GLN A 182 4.12 -16.08 -7.58
CA GLN A 182 2.77 -15.62 -7.84
C GLN A 182 2.67 -14.10 -7.61
N PRO A 183 1.72 -13.44 -8.28
CA PRO A 183 1.50 -12.01 -8.10
C PRO A 183 0.90 -11.66 -6.74
N ARG A 184 1.23 -10.46 -6.25
CA ARG A 184 0.68 -9.83 -5.04
C ARG A 184 0.22 -8.41 -5.35
N ILE A 185 -0.93 -8.02 -4.81
CA ILE A 185 -1.40 -6.63 -4.80
C ILE A 185 -1.37 -6.10 -3.37
N ASN A 186 -0.84 -4.90 -3.20
CA ASN A 186 -0.91 -4.15 -1.96
C ASN A 186 -1.76 -2.91 -2.15
N LEU A 187 -2.70 -2.67 -1.23
CA LEU A 187 -3.52 -1.46 -1.15
C LEU A 187 -3.11 -0.66 0.09
N THR A 188 -2.49 0.50 -0.09
CA THR A 188 -2.08 1.39 1.01
C THR A 188 -3.02 2.58 1.10
N PHE A 189 -3.93 2.56 2.08
CA PHE A 189 -4.89 3.63 2.39
C PHE A 189 -4.22 4.72 3.22
N ARG A 190 -4.40 5.97 2.79
CA ARG A 190 -3.72 7.16 3.33
C ARG A 190 -4.68 8.35 3.39
N LYS A 191 -4.50 9.18 4.42
CA LYS A 191 -5.15 10.49 4.52
C LYS A 191 -4.59 11.43 3.46
N PHE A 192 -5.45 12.28 2.92
CA PHE A 192 -5.06 13.42 2.09
C PHE A 192 -5.13 14.71 2.91
N GLY A 193 -4.16 15.60 2.73
CA GLY A 193 -4.06 16.85 3.47
C GLY A 193 -3.33 16.74 4.81
N PHE A 194 -2.99 17.90 5.36
CA PHE A 194 -2.19 18.04 6.59
C PHE A 194 -2.96 18.71 7.74
N ASP A 195 -4.29 18.80 7.58
CA ASP A 195 -5.20 19.44 8.51
C ASP A 195 -5.32 18.68 9.84
#